data_AF-A0A0Q4LA57-F1
#
_entry.id   AF-A0A0Q4LA57-F1
#
_cell.length_a   1.000
_cell.length_b   1.000
_cell.length_c   1.000
_cell.angle_alpha   90.00
_cell.angle_beta   90.00
_cell.angle_gamma   90.00
#
_symmetry.space_group_name_H-M   'P 1'
#
loop_
_entity.id
_entity.type
_entity.pdbx_description
1 polymer ?
#
loop_
_entity_poly.entity_id
_entity_poly.type
_entity_poly.pdbx_seq_one_letter_code
_entity_poly.pdbx_strand_id
1 'polypeptide(L)'
;MIAHLKGRLDSTGIDHAVIDVGGVGYLVGASARTLSALGPVGEACTVFTELLVGEDFQRLVGFSSADERDWFRLLTGVQGVGARVALAILSALEPVDLSRAIASGDKAMVARANGVGPKLAQRIVMELKDKVGGIALGLGPAVVNAAPGASADAVSALLNLGFRPNEASVAVAAADEELGTGASLDALVRLALRKASKS
;
A
#
# COMPACT_ATOMS: atom_id res chain seq x y z
N MET A 1 2.88 1.62 -12.19
CA MET A 1 3.33 1.20 -13.54
C MET A 1 4.80 0.78 -13.61
N ILE A 2 5.65 1.03 -12.61
CA ILE A 2 6.96 0.37 -12.48
C ILE A 2 7.00 -0.19 -11.06
N ALA A 3 6.97 -1.52 -10.92
CA ALA A 3 6.77 -2.16 -9.62
C ALA A 3 8.07 -2.44 -8.86
N HIS A 4 9.13 -2.71 -9.60
CA HIS A 4 10.48 -2.87 -9.09
C HIS A 4 11.50 -2.70 -10.22
N LEU A 5 12.76 -2.49 -9.85
CA LEU A 5 13.92 -2.51 -10.73
C LEU A 5 14.89 -3.57 -10.24
N LYS A 6 15.51 -4.31 -11.17
CA LYS A 6 16.64 -5.20 -10.91
C LYS A 6 17.79 -4.77 -11.80
N GLY A 7 18.91 -4.43 -11.21
CA GLY A 7 20.02 -3.84 -11.94
C GLY A 7 21.26 -3.67 -11.07
N ARG A 8 22.18 -2.83 -11.52
CA ARG A 8 23.38 -2.45 -10.76
C ARG A 8 23.13 -1.11 -10.05
N LEU A 9 23.54 -0.99 -8.79
CA LEU A 9 23.57 0.29 -8.11
C LEU A 9 24.70 1.14 -8.71
N ASP A 10 24.36 2.13 -9.51
CA ASP A 10 25.34 2.92 -10.28
C ASP A 10 25.93 4.07 -9.45
N SER A 11 25.08 4.76 -8.69
CA SER A 11 25.50 5.82 -7.77
C SER A 11 24.44 6.10 -6.69
N THR A 12 24.86 6.74 -5.60
CA THR A 12 23.98 7.16 -4.50
C THR A 12 24.24 8.63 -4.15
N GLY A 13 23.17 9.38 -3.91
CA GLY A 13 23.20 10.73 -3.34
C GLY A 13 22.63 10.76 -1.92
N ILE A 14 22.24 11.96 -1.46
CA ILE A 14 21.68 12.16 -0.11
C ILE A 14 20.29 11.52 0.02
N ASP A 15 19.47 11.61 -1.02
CA ASP A 15 18.05 11.26 -1.03
C ASP A 15 17.63 10.43 -2.27
N HIS A 16 18.60 9.93 -3.02
CA HIS A 16 18.37 9.18 -4.25
C HIS A 16 19.48 8.17 -4.56
N ALA A 17 19.15 7.23 -5.43
CA ALA A 17 20.09 6.32 -6.08
C ALA A 17 19.82 6.29 -7.59
N VAL A 18 20.86 5.96 -8.36
CA VAL A 18 20.73 5.62 -9.78
C VAL A 18 20.88 4.11 -9.93
N ILE A 19 19.87 3.49 -10.53
CA ILE A 19 19.87 2.04 -10.81
C ILE A 19 20.04 1.84 -12.31
N ASP A 20 21.17 1.26 -12.73
CA ASP A 20 21.41 0.87 -14.11
C ASP A 20 20.71 -0.46 -14.39
N VAL A 21 19.69 -0.41 -15.26
CA VAL A 21 18.99 -1.58 -15.78
C VAL A 21 19.23 -1.68 -17.28
N GLY A 22 20.20 -2.49 -17.68
CA GLY A 22 20.48 -2.76 -19.10
C GLY A 22 20.98 -1.53 -19.88
N GLY A 23 21.70 -0.62 -19.24
CA GLY A 23 22.22 0.61 -19.83
C GLY A 23 21.32 1.84 -19.62
N VAL A 24 20.18 1.69 -18.95
CA VAL A 24 19.28 2.81 -18.61
C VAL A 24 19.40 3.13 -17.13
N GLY A 25 19.88 4.34 -16.81
CA GLY A 25 20.00 4.83 -15.44
C GLY A 25 18.68 5.40 -14.92
N TYR A 26 18.00 4.67 -14.03
CA TYR A 26 16.79 5.14 -13.37
C TYR A 26 17.14 5.93 -12.11
N LEU A 27 16.75 7.21 -12.07
CA LEU A 27 16.83 8.02 -10.86
C LEU A 27 15.68 7.67 -9.91
N VAL A 28 16.01 7.11 -8.75
CA VAL A 28 15.05 6.66 -7.74
C VAL A 28 15.27 7.45 -6.46
N GLY A 29 14.29 8.25 -6.05
CA GLY A 29 14.30 8.91 -4.74
C GLY A 29 14.02 7.89 -3.65
N ALA A 30 14.74 7.92 -2.54
CA ALA A 30 14.59 6.92 -1.48
C ALA A 30 14.93 7.51 -0.10
N SER A 31 14.49 6.84 0.98
CA SER A 31 14.89 7.24 2.33
C SER A 31 16.36 6.90 2.58
N ALA A 32 17.00 7.59 3.55
CA ALA A 32 18.37 7.26 3.95
C ALA A 32 18.51 5.80 4.42
N ARG A 33 17.48 5.27 5.07
CA ARG A 33 17.38 3.86 5.48
C ARG A 33 17.37 2.94 4.27
N THR A 34 16.52 3.23 3.29
CA THR A 34 16.43 2.47 2.04
C THR A 34 17.78 2.47 1.32
N LEU A 35 18.41 3.64 1.15
CA LEU A 35 19.70 3.79 0.46
C LEU A 35 20.78 2.93 1.13
N SER A 36 20.82 2.93 2.46
CA SER A 36 21.76 2.11 3.24
C SER A 36 21.53 0.60 3.05
N ALA A 37 20.30 0.19 2.72
CA ALA A 37 19.91 -1.20 2.51
C ALA A 37 20.13 -1.69 1.06
N LEU A 38 20.41 -0.79 0.10
CA LEU A 38 20.60 -1.17 -1.31
C LEU A 38 21.95 -1.86 -1.59
N GLY A 39 22.88 -1.81 -0.64
CA GLY A 39 24.23 -2.37 -0.79
C GLY A 39 25.22 -1.36 -1.37
N PRO A 40 26.44 -1.82 -1.70
CA PRO A 40 27.49 -0.94 -2.20
C PRO A 40 27.31 -0.60 -3.69
N VAL A 41 27.79 0.58 -4.07
CA VAL A 41 27.84 1.01 -5.47
C VAL A 41 28.67 0.02 -6.30
N GLY A 42 28.17 -0.32 -7.49
CA GLY A 42 28.76 -1.30 -8.41
C GLY A 42 28.19 -2.70 -8.31
N GLU A 43 27.42 -3.01 -7.25
CA GLU A 43 26.82 -4.33 -7.06
C GLU A 43 25.38 -4.43 -7.58
N ALA A 44 24.91 -5.67 -7.74
CA ALA A 44 23.54 -5.94 -8.12
C ALA A 44 22.60 -5.63 -6.97
N CYS A 45 21.49 -4.95 -7.26
CA CYS A 45 20.45 -4.64 -6.28
C CYS A 45 19.05 -4.85 -6.87
N THR A 46 18.08 -5.01 -5.98
CA THR A 46 16.66 -4.97 -6.32
C THR A 46 16.02 -3.84 -5.53
N VAL A 47 15.29 -2.97 -6.21
CA VAL A 47 14.58 -1.84 -5.59
C VAL A 47 13.11 -1.96 -5.91
N PHE A 48 12.26 -2.01 -4.90
CA PHE A 48 10.82 -1.92 -5.08
C PHE A 48 10.44 -0.47 -5.32
N THR A 49 9.52 -0.21 -6.23
CA THR A 49 9.26 1.17 -6.66
C THR A 49 7.79 1.54 -6.63
N GLU A 50 7.54 2.83 -6.38
CA GLU A 50 6.28 3.50 -6.65
C GLU A 50 6.51 4.64 -7.64
N LEU A 51 5.73 4.68 -8.72
CA LEU A 51 5.81 5.73 -9.73
C LEU A 51 4.79 6.82 -9.40
N LEU A 52 5.29 7.98 -8.99
CA LEU A 52 4.48 9.18 -8.79
C LEU A 52 4.38 9.94 -10.11
N VAL A 53 3.15 10.23 -10.54
CA VAL A 53 2.86 10.99 -11.76
C VAL A 53 2.06 12.23 -11.36
N GLY A 54 2.62 13.40 -11.63
CA GLY A 54 1.92 14.68 -11.57
C GLY A 54 1.78 15.28 -12.97
N GLU A 55 1.27 16.51 -13.03
CA GLU A 55 1.08 17.24 -14.30
C GLU A 55 2.42 17.48 -15.03
N ASP A 56 3.44 17.93 -14.28
CA ASP A 56 4.75 18.30 -14.83
C ASP A 56 5.89 17.37 -14.39
N PHE A 57 5.59 16.24 -13.74
CA PHE A 57 6.65 15.35 -13.25
C PHE A 57 6.27 13.87 -13.25
N GLN A 58 7.30 13.04 -13.44
CA GLN A 58 7.27 11.61 -13.16
C GLN A 58 8.46 11.28 -12.27
N ARG A 59 8.22 10.64 -11.12
CA ARG A 59 9.27 10.32 -10.14
C ARG A 59 9.11 8.90 -9.64
N LEU A 60 10.22 8.16 -9.60
CA LEU A 60 10.28 6.89 -8.91
C LEU A 60 10.68 7.11 -7.45
N VAL A 61 9.90 6.53 -6.55
CA VAL A 61 10.26 6.38 -5.14
C VAL A 61 10.63 4.92 -4.91
N GLY A 62 11.78 4.68 -4.28
CA GLY A 62 12.37 3.37 -4.06
C GLY A 62 12.26 2.90 -2.62
N PHE A 63 12.17 1.59 -2.46
CA PHE A 63 12.02 0.89 -1.19
C PHE A 63 12.86 -0.39 -1.21
N SER A 64 13.37 -0.76 -0.03
CA SER A 64 14.23 -1.93 0.16
C SER A 64 13.42 -3.23 0.19
N SER A 65 12.13 -3.14 0.51
CA SER A 65 11.20 -4.24 0.56
C SER A 65 9.83 -3.85 -0.03
N ALA A 66 9.04 -4.87 -0.39
CA ALA A 66 7.66 -4.67 -0.82
C ALA A 66 6.81 -4.08 0.31
N ASP A 67 7.00 -4.54 1.55
CA ASP A 67 6.26 -4.06 2.73
C ASP A 67 6.45 -2.56 2.96
N GLU A 68 7.68 -2.06 2.80
CA GLU A 68 8.00 -0.64 2.92
C GLU A 68 7.28 0.20 1.84
N ARG A 69 7.27 -0.26 0.58
CA ARG A 69 6.49 0.37 -0.52
C ARG A 69 4.99 0.36 -0.22
N ASP A 70 4.53 -0.73 0.36
CA ASP A 70 3.12 -0.99 0.61
C ASP A 70 2.59 -0.09 1.73
N TRP A 71 3.39 0.13 2.77
CA TRP A 71 3.15 1.17 3.76
C TRP A 71 3.18 2.58 3.17
N PHE A 72 4.12 2.88 2.28
CA PHE A 72 4.15 4.19 1.62
C PHE A 72 2.84 4.49 0.90
N ARG A 73 2.32 3.52 0.13
CA ARG A 73 1.03 3.64 -0.57
C ARG A 73 -0.13 3.89 0.40
N LEU A 74 -0.22 3.11 1.48
CA LEU A 74 -1.25 3.31 2.50
C LEU A 74 -1.16 4.70 3.13
N LEU A 75 0.04 5.12 3.50
CA LEU A 75 0.28 6.43 4.09
C LEU A 75 -0.16 7.54 3.13
N THR A 76 0.22 7.48 1.86
CA THR A 76 -0.19 8.50 0.87
C THR A 76 -1.68 8.51 0.56
N GLY A 77 -2.41 7.46 0.93
CA GLY A 77 -3.87 7.42 0.87
C GLY A 77 -4.57 8.19 2.00
N VAL A 78 -3.85 8.57 3.06
CA VAL A 78 -4.40 9.36 4.17
C VAL A 78 -4.43 10.84 3.78
N GLN A 79 -5.57 11.50 4.02
CA GLN A 79 -5.72 12.91 3.69
C GLN A 79 -4.67 13.77 4.42
N GLY A 80 -3.92 14.57 3.66
CA GLY A 80 -2.86 15.43 4.20
C GLY A 80 -1.49 14.76 4.31
N VAL A 81 -1.35 13.51 3.89
CA VAL A 81 -0.06 12.81 3.81
C VAL A 81 0.39 12.73 2.35
N GLY A 82 1.33 13.60 1.98
CA GLY A 82 2.02 13.51 0.68
C GLY A 82 3.24 12.59 0.73
N ALA A 83 3.84 12.32 -0.43
CA ALA A 83 5.02 11.45 -0.57
C ALA A 83 6.18 11.83 0.37
N ARG A 84 6.45 13.13 0.54
CA ARG A 84 7.51 13.62 1.43
C ARG A 84 7.25 13.25 2.90
N VAL A 85 6.01 13.37 3.35
CA VAL A 85 5.61 13.05 4.73
C VAL A 85 5.62 11.53 4.94
N ALA A 86 5.12 10.76 3.96
CA ALA A 86 5.18 9.29 4.02
C ALA A 86 6.62 8.77 4.12
N LEU A 87 7.54 9.31 3.32
CA LEU A 87 8.97 8.97 3.41
C LEU A 87 9.59 9.37 4.75
N ALA A 88 9.21 10.53 5.31
CA ALA A 88 9.68 10.94 6.64
C ALA A 88 9.20 9.97 7.74
N ILE A 89 7.97 9.46 7.64
CA ILE A 89 7.43 8.43 8.55
C ILE A 89 8.23 7.14 8.43
N LEU A 90 8.44 6.63 7.22
CA LEU A 90 9.19 5.39 6.98
C LEU A 90 10.70 5.51 7.28
N SER A 91 11.22 6.74 7.28
CA SER A 91 12.58 7.01 7.77
C SER A 91 12.66 6.91 9.30
N ALA A 92 11.64 7.40 10.00
CA ALA A 92 11.60 7.46 11.46
C ALA A 92 11.16 6.14 12.12
N LEU A 93 10.30 5.37 11.45
CA LEU A 93 9.68 4.16 11.97
C LEU A 93 9.78 3.03 10.95
N GLU A 94 10.17 1.84 11.41
CA GLU A 94 10.07 0.64 10.59
C GLU A 94 8.61 0.25 10.37
N PRO A 95 8.28 -0.45 9.27
CA PRO A 95 6.95 -1.01 9.02
C PRO A 95 6.31 -1.71 10.23
N VAL A 96 7.11 -2.50 10.97
CA VAL A 96 6.64 -3.23 12.15
C VAL A 96 6.28 -2.30 13.31
N ASP A 97 7.07 -1.26 13.54
CA ASP A 97 6.84 -0.29 14.59
C ASP A 97 5.66 0.63 14.26
N LEU A 98 5.53 1.02 12.99
CA LEU A 98 4.38 1.77 12.49
C LEU A 98 3.08 0.96 12.64
N SER A 99 3.11 -0.33 12.28
CA SER A 99 2.00 -1.26 12.50
C SER A 99 1.60 -1.31 13.97
N ARG A 100 2.57 -1.46 14.87
CA ARG A 100 2.34 -1.51 16.32
C ARG A 100 1.74 -0.21 16.83
N ALA A 101 2.29 0.94 16.41
CA ALA A 101 1.81 2.26 16.81
C ALA A 101 0.36 2.50 16.37
N ILE A 102 0.00 2.09 15.15
CA ILE A 102 -1.37 2.23 14.65
C ILE A 102 -2.33 1.30 15.40
N ALA A 103 -1.94 0.04 15.62
CA ALA A 103 -2.76 -0.94 16.34
C ALA A 103 -3.04 -0.52 17.80
N SER A 104 -2.02 0.01 18.50
CA SER A 104 -2.15 0.48 19.88
C SER A 104 -2.77 1.88 20.00
N GLY A 105 -2.93 2.61 18.90
CA GLY A 105 -3.40 3.98 18.92
C GLY A 105 -2.34 5.00 19.35
N ASP A 106 -1.05 4.65 19.32
CA ASP A 106 0.07 5.50 19.73
C ASP A 106 0.40 6.58 18.69
N LYS A 107 -0.34 7.69 18.77
CA LYS A 107 -0.16 8.88 17.94
C LYS A 107 1.17 9.58 18.21
N ALA A 108 1.71 9.48 19.42
CA ALA A 108 2.95 10.16 19.80
C ALA A 108 4.15 9.52 19.08
N MET A 109 4.14 8.19 18.91
CA MET A 109 5.13 7.49 18.12
C MET A 109 5.12 7.94 16.65
N VAL A 110 3.94 8.04 16.03
CA VAL A 110 3.78 8.52 14.64
C VAL A 110 4.21 9.99 14.48
N ALA A 111 3.94 10.83 15.48
CA ALA A 111 4.31 12.25 15.48
C ALA A 111 5.82 12.53 15.60
N ARG A 112 6.67 11.50 15.81
CA ARG A 112 8.13 11.65 15.78
C ARG A 112 8.68 11.93 14.37
N ALA A 113 7.89 11.59 13.35
CA ALA A 113 8.28 11.83 11.97
C ALA A 113 8.23 13.34 11.63
N ASN A 114 9.27 13.83 10.95
CA ASN A 114 9.35 15.23 10.54
C ASN A 114 8.18 15.62 9.63
N GLY A 115 7.49 16.71 9.97
CA GLY A 115 6.31 17.17 9.24
C GLY A 115 4.99 16.52 9.68
N VAL A 116 5.00 15.65 10.70
CA VAL A 116 3.78 15.05 11.26
C VAL A 116 3.39 15.74 12.56
N GLY A 117 2.44 16.68 12.48
CA GLY A 117 1.86 17.33 13.66
C GLY A 117 0.83 16.45 14.41
N PRO A 118 0.44 16.81 15.64
CA PRO A 118 -0.46 16.02 16.47
C PRO A 118 -1.81 15.67 15.80
N LYS A 119 -2.39 16.63 15.07
CA LYS A 119 -3.65 16.42 14.32
C LYS A 119 -3.48 15.41 13.19
N LEU A 120 -2.36 15.48 12.47
CA LEU A 120 -2.08 14.56 11.37
C LEU A 120 -1.77 13.15 11.90
N ALA A 121 -0.99 13.04 12.97
CA ALA A 121 -0.72 11.75 13.63
C ALA A 121 -2.03 11.08 14.10
N GLN A 122 -2.93 11.84 14.72
CA GLN A 122 -4.25 11.34 15.10
C GLN A 122 -5.04 10.80 13.89
N ARG A 123 -5.05 11.55 12.79
CA ARG A 123 -5.74 11.15 11.56
C ARG A 123 -5.14 9.86 10.99
N ILE A 124 -3.82 9.80 10.85
CA ILE A 124 -3.10 8.61 10.34
C ILE A 124 -3.49 7.38 11.14
N VAL A 125 -3.36 7.44 12.47
CA VAL A 125 -3.69 6.31 13.34
C VAL A 125 -5.15 5.91 13.19
N MET A 126 -6.08 6.86 13.15
CA MET A 126 -7.51 6.56 13.04
C MET A 126 -7.90 5.96 11.69
N GLU A 127 -7.45 6.56 10.57
CA GLU A 127 -7.81 6.11 9.22
C GLU A 127 -7.12 4.81 8.82
N LEU A 128 -5.95 4.52 9.38
CA LEU A 128 -5.21 3.30 9.07
C LEU A 128 -5.52 2.14 10.00
N LYS A 129 -6.05 2.36 11.21
CA LYS A 129 -6.35 1.29 12.19
C LYS A 129 -7.15 0.13 11.58
N ASP A 130 -8.13 0.44 10.74
CA ASP A 130 -8.98 -0.55 10.10
C ASP A 130 -8.34 -1.17 8.84
N LYS A 131 -7.22 -0.62 8.36
CA LYS A 131 -6.52 -1.03 7.12
C LYS A 131 -5.25 -1.86 7.37
N VAL A 132 -4.61 -1.72 8.54
CA VAL A 132 -3.35 -2.44 8.86
C VAL A 132 -3.53 -3.97 8.90
N GLY A 133 -4.74 -4.45 9.19
CA GLY A 133 -5.06 -5.88 9.20
C GLY A 133 -4.74 -6.60 7.88
N GLY A 134 -4.75 -5.89 6.74
CA GLY A 134 -4.36 -6.44 5.44
C GLY A 134 -2.85 -6.67 5.30
N ILE A 135 -2.01 -5.71 5.73
CA ILE A 135 -0.55 -5.78 5.55
C ILE A 135 0.09 -6.87 6.41
N ALA A 136 -0.36 -7.05 7.66
CA ALA A 136 0.21 -8.06 8.56
C ALA A 136 0.07 -9.51 8.03
N LEU A 137 -0.81 -9.73 7.05
CA LEU A 137 -1.04 -11.01 6.37
C LEU A 137 -0.22 -11.17 5.07
N GLY A 138 0.71 -10.24 4.76
CA GLY A 138 1.48 -10.25 3.52
C GLY A 138 0.65 -9.87 2.28
N LEU A 139 -0.51 -9.26 2.50
CA LEU A 139 -1.36 -8.74 1.45
C LEU A 139 -0.99 -7.27 1.30
N GLY A 140 -0.28 -6.94 0.23
CA GLY A 140 0.03 -5.54 -0.11
C GLY A 140 -1.23 -4.68 -0.23
N PRO A 141 -1.11 -3.38 -0.58
CA PRO A 141 -2.22 -2.45 -0.73
C PRO A 141 -2.92 -2.73 -2.07
N ALA A 142 -3.49 -3.92 -2.15
CA ALA A 142 -4.68 -4.25 -2.89
C ALA A 142 -5.47 -5.12 -1.91
N VAL A 143 -6.70 -4.69 -1.63
CA VAL A 143 -7.74 -5.42 -0.91
C VAL A 143 -7.43 -5.87 0.53
N VAL A 144 -8.16 -5.22 1.45
CA VAL A 144 -8.50 -5.76 2.77
C VAL A 144 -9.08 -7.17 2.60
N ASN A 145 -8.27 -8.22 2.71
CA ASN A 145 -8.79 -9.56 2.92
C ASN A 145 -9.09 -9.73 4.41
N ALA A 146 -10.34 -9.50 4.77
CA ALA A 146 -10.91 -10.07 5.98
C ALA A 146 -11.33 -11.51 5.64
N ALA A 147 -10.57 -12.49 6.14
CA ALA A 147 -10.77 -13.95 6.03
C ALA A 147 -10.84 -14.54 4.60
N PRO A 148 -10.24 -15.71 4.33
CA PRO A 148 -10.36 -16.39 3.04
C PRO A 148 -11.75 -16.99 2.92
N GLY A 149 -12.68 -16.22 2.38
CA GLY A 149 -14.03 -16.67 2.07
C GLY A 149 -14.41 -16.14 0.70
N ALA A 150 -15.05 -16.98 -0.11
CA ALA A 150 -15.51 -16.62 -1.45
C ALA A 150 -16.41 -15.35 -1.46
N SER A 151 -17.01 -15.01 -0.32
CA SER A 151 -17.76 -13.78 -0.08
C SER A 151 -16.88 -12.52 -0.08
N ALA A 152 -15.73 -12.51 0.59
CA ALA A 152 -14.82 -11.36 0.61
C ALA A 152 -14.20 -11.09 -0.79
N ASP A 153 -13.85 -12.16 -1.49
CA ASP A 153 -13.37 -12.11 -2.88
C ASP A 153 -14.45 -11.58 -3.83
N ALA A 154 -15.71 -11.96 -3.61
CA ALA A 154 -16.84 -11.47 -4.40
C ALA A 154 -17.11 -9.98 -4.17
N VAL A 155 -17.03 -9.48 -2.92
CA VAL A 155 -17.15 -8.04 -2.62
C VAL A 155 -16.05 -7.24 -3.33
N SER A 156 -14.81 -7.74 -3.28
CA SER A 156 -13.67 -7.14 -3.96
C SER A 156 -13.85 -7.10 -5.47
N ALA A 157 -14.39 -8.16 -6.06
CA ALA A 157 -14.70 -8.21 -7.49
C ALA A 157 -15.75 -7.14 -7.88
N LEU A 158 -16.82 -6.97 -7.10
CA LEU A 158 -17.84 -5.95 -7.37
C LEU A 158 -17.29 -4.52 -7.22
N LEU A 159 -16.45 -4.26 -6.21
CA LEU A 159 -15.78 -2.98 -6.06
C LEU A 159 -14.93 -2.62 -7.29
N ASN A 160 -14.16 -3.58 -7.82
CA ASN A 160 -13.35 -3.40 -9.02
C ASN A 160 -14.19 -3.17 -10.29
N LEU A 161 -15.45 -3.63 -10.30
CA LEU A 161 -16.42 -3.38 -11.36
C LEU A 161 -17.13 -2.02 -11.22
N GLY A 162 -16.80 -1.23 -10.19
CA GLY A 162 -17.29 0.13 -10.00
C GLY A 162 -18.50 0.26 -9.07
N PHE A 163 -18.90 -0.81 -8.39
CA PHE A 163 -20.00 -0.77 -7.40
C PHE A 163 -19.56 -0.06 -6.12
N ARG A 164 -20.50 0.62 -5.45
CA ARG A 164 -20.21 1.31 -4.19
C ARG A 164 -19.98 0.31 -3.05
N PRO A 165 -19.15 0.61 -2.04
CA PRO A 165 -18.82 -0.35 -0.97
C PRO A 165 -20.02 -0.96 -0.25
N ASN A 166 -21.03 -0.15 0.09
CA ASN A 166 -22.24 -0.65 0.74
C ASN A 166 -23.08 -1.53 -0.21
N GLU A 167 -23.15 -1.16 -1.49
CA GLU A 167 -23.91 -1.89 -2.51
C GLU A 167 -23.28 -3.26 -2.80
N ALA A 168 -21.95 -3.31 -2.95
CA ALA A 168 -21.19 -4.54 -3.12
C ALA A 168 -21.34 -5.47 -1.91
N SER A 169 -21.24 -4.93 -0.69
CA SER A 169 -21.35 -5.72 0.54
C SER A 169 -22.75 -6.30 0.73
N VAL A 170 -23.80 -5.51 0.47
CA VAL A 170 -25.20 -5.95 0.59
C VAL A 170 -25.54 -7.00 -0.47
N ALA A 171 -25.11 -6.78 -1.72
CA ALA A 171 -25.39 -7.71 -2.81
C ALA A 171 -24.73 -9.08 -2.62
N VAL A 172 -23.50 -9.09 -2.08
CA VAL A 172 -22.77 -10.33 -1.81
C VAL A 172 -23.31 -11.05 -0.57
N ALA A 173 -23.65 -10.34 0.51
CA ALA A 173 -24.28 -10.96 1.68
C ALA A 173 -25.59 -11.66 1.31
N ALA A 174 -26.42 -11.00 0.48
CA ALA A 174 -27.66 -11.59 -0.02
C ALA A 174 -27.46 -12.74 -1.02
N ALA A 175 -26.28 -12.85 -1.63
CA ALA A 175 -25.91 -13.98 -2.48
C ALA A 175 -25.38 -15.17 -1.66
N ASP A 176 -24.62 -14.88 -0.61
CA ASP A 176 -24.05 -15.87 0.32
C ASP A 176 -25.14 -16.57 1.14
N GLU A 177 -26.13 -15.80 1.62
CA GLU A 177 -27.29 -16.35 2.33
C GLU A 177 -28.17 -17.26 1.44
N GLU A 178 -28.27 -16.96 0.15
CA GLU A 178 -29.07 -17.75 -0.80
C GLU A 178 -28.33 -19.02 -1.28
N LEU A 179 -27.01 -18.96 -1.46
CA LEU A 179 -26.20 -20.08 -1.94
C LEU A 179 -25.73 -21.01 -0.81
N GLY A 180 -25.71 -20.54 0.44
CA GLY A 180 -25.35 -21.32 1.62
C GLY A 180 -23.86 -21.57 1.79
N THR A 181 -23.49 -22.28 2.86
CA THR A 181 -22.09 -22.54 3.23
C THR A 181 -21.38 -23.42 2.19
N GLY A 182 -20.33 -22.87 1.57
CA GLY A 182 -19.54 -23.55 0.52
C GLY A 182 -19.78 -23.03 -0.90
N ALA A 183 -20.52 -21.93 -1.06
CA ALA A 183 -20.69 -21.25 -2.34
C ALA A 183 -19.34 -20.90 -2.99
N SER A 184 -19.21 -21.18 -4.28
CA SER A 184 -18.01 -20.81 -5.03
C SER A 184 -17.99 -19.32 -5.34
N LEU A 185 -16.78 -18.76 -5.51
CA LEU A 185 -16.58 -17.36 -5.84
C LEU A 185 -17.35 -16.93 -7.12
N ASP A 186 -17.28 -17.73 -8.19
CA ASP A 186 -17.97 -17.42 -9.45
C ASP A 186 -19.51 -17.38 -9.26
N ALA A 187 -20.06 -18.29 -8.43
CA ALA A 187 -21.49 -18.29 -8.13
C ALA A 187 -21.91 -17.04 -7.34
N LEU A 188 -21.12 -16.65 -6.34
CA LEU A 188 -21.35 -15.45 -5.54
C LEU A 188 -21.29 -14.17 -6.37
N VAL A 189 -20.26 -14.02 -7.21
CA VAL A 189 -20.09 -12.83 -8.07
C VAL A 189 -21.27 -12.70 -9.05
N ARG A 190 -21.67 -13.79 -9.71
CA ARG A 190 -22.79 -13.75 -10.67
C ARG A 190 -24.11 -13.38 -10.00
N LEU A 191 -24.39 -13.96 -8.82
CA LEU A 191 -25.63 -13.70 -8.11
C LEU A 191 -25.64 -12.29 -7.51
N ALA A 192 -24.53 -11.83 -6.95
CA ALA A 192 -24.38 -10.47 -6.44
C ALA A 192 -24.55 -9.42 -7.54
N LEU A 193 -23.97 -9.61 -8.73
CA LEU A 193 -24.17 -8.70 -9.87
C LEU A 193 -25.64 -8.61 -10.31
N ARG A 194 -26.36 -9.74 -10.33
CA ARG A 194 -27.81 -9.75 -10.63
C ARG A 194 -28.64 -9.01 -9.58
N LYS A 195 -28.21 -9.02 -8.31
CA LYS A 195 -28.90 -8.33 -7.22
C LYS A 195 -28.59 -6.83 -7.23
N ALA A 196 -27.33 -6.45 -7.44
CA ALA A 196 -26.91 -5.05 -7.50
C ALA A 196 -27.46 -4.30 -8.73
N SER A 197 -27.66 -4.98 -9.86
CA SER A 197 -28.27 -4.40 -11.07
C SER A 197 -29.79 -4.22 -11.01
N LYS A 198 -30.45 -4.68 -9.93
CA LYS A 198 -31.90 -4.57 -9.71
C LYS A 198 -32.29 -3.54 -8.64
N SER A 199 -31.31 -2.93 -7.97
CA SER A 199 -31.47 -1.83 -7.00
C SER A 199 -31.16 -0.49 -7.62
#